data_AF-H6NR53-F1
#
_entry.id   AF-H6NR53-F1
#
_cell.length_a   1.000
_cell.length_b   1.000
_cell.length_c   1.000
_cell.angle_alpha   90.00
_cell.angle_beta   90.00
_cell.angle_gamma   90.00
#
_symmetry.space_group_name_H-M   'P 1'
#
loop_
_entity.id
_entity.type
_entity.pdbx_description
1 polymer ?
#
loop_
_entity_poly.entity_id
_entity_poly.type
_entity_poly.pdbx_seq_one_letter_code
_entity_poly.pdbx_strand_id
1 'polypeptide(L)'
;MKKALSQQQKEYKEAKEHFEQTNKDFEQKLAATKLLGTVNQETMERLVEDTGLHTALNRLGAAESALLKWSKEMIKKEKDYLQNKEAVDRMYAFIDKNPHIKAQLIQAAMNMN
;
A
#
# COMPACT_ATOMS: atom_id res chain seq x y z
N MET A 1 3.02 2.79 27.45
CA MET A 1 2.50 3.92 26.62
C MET A 1 2.38 3.43 25.19
N LYS A 2 1.23 3.60 24.52
CA LYS A 2 1.13 3.36 23.06
C LYS A 2 2.05 4.38 22.38
N LYS A 3 3.05 3.90 21.64
CA LYS A 3 3.95 4.78 20.90
C LYS A 3 3.17 5.51 19.80
N ALA A 4 3.45 6.78 19.62
CA ALA A 4 2.79 7.58 18.60
C ALA A 4 3.29 7.13 17.21
N LEU A 5 2.36 6.88 16.30
CA LEU A 5 2.70 6.56 14.91
C LEU A 5 3.42 7.74 14.25
N SER A 6 4.42 7.43 13.42
CA SER A 6 5.03 8.41 12.51
C SER A 6 4.00 8.92 11.50
N GLN A 7 4.31 10.04 10.87
CA GLN A 7 3.43 10.61 9.84
C GLN A 7 3.19 9.61 8.70
N GLN A 8 4.24 8.90 8.25
CA GLN A 8 4.15 7.93 7.17
C GLN A 8 3.33 6.70 7.55
N GLN A 9 3.42 6.25 8.82
CA GLN A 9 2.58 5.16 9.31
C GLN A 9 1.09 5.56 9.35
N LYS A 10 0.78 6.81 9.72
CA LYS A 10 -0.60 7.34 9.69
C LYS A 10 -1.11 7.45 8.26
N GLU A 11 -0.35 8.05 7.36
CA GLU A 11 -0.71 8.22 5.95
C GLU A 11 -0.97 6.90 5.25
N TYR A 12 -0.11 5.89 5.48
CA TYR A 12 -0.34 4.54 4.95
C TYR A 12 -1.63 3.94 5.51
N LYS A 13 -1.87 4.06 6.81
CA LYS A 13 -3.08 3.51 7.43
C LYS A 13 -4.35 4.15 6.84
N GLU A 14 -4.39 5.48 6.73
CA GLU A 14 -5.52 6.21 6.15
C GLU A 14 -5.71 5.88 4.67
N ALA A 15 -4.64 5.78 3.89
CA ALA A 15 -4.71 5.42 2.47
C ALA A 15 -5.22 3.98 2.29
N LYS A 16 -4.80 3.06 3.16
CA LYS A 16 -5.25 1.66 3.16
C LYS A 16 -6.73 1.55 3.52
N GLU A 17 -7.16 2.20 4.59
CA GLU A 17 -8.58 2.21 5.00
C GLU A 17 -9.46 2.81 3.89
N HIS A 18 -9.01 3.90 3.26
CA HIS A 18 -9.72 4.48 2.12
C HIS A 18 -9.80 3.51 0.93
N PHE A 19 -8.69 2.85 0.57
CA PHE A 19 -8.68 1.85 -0.50
C PHE A 19 -9.62 0.69 -0.22
N GLU A 20 -9.60 0.14 0.99
CA GLU A 20 -10.46 -0.99 1.37
C GLU A 20 -11.95 -0.62 1.28
N GLN A 21 -12.32 0.59 1.74
CA GLN A 21 -13.69 1.09 1.61
C GLN A 21 -14.09 1.30 0.15
N THR A 22 -13.25 1.96 -0.65
CA THR A 22 -13.52 2.17 -2.08
C THR A 22 -13.61 0.85 -2.86
N ASN A 23 -12.75 -0.12 -2.55
CA ASN A 23 -12.78 -1.44 -3.20
C ASN A 23 -14.07 -2.19 -2.86
N LYS A 24 -14.53 -2.12 -1.61
CA LYS A 24 -15.81 -2.70 -1.21
C LYS A 24 -16.98 -2.08 -1.98
N ASP A 25 -17.00 -0.76 -2.15
CA ASP A 25 -18.05 -0.07 -2.90
C ASP A 25 -18.01 -0.46 -4.39
N PHE A 26 -16.81 -0.60 -4.96
CA PHE A 26 -16.63 -1.13 -6.32
C PHE A 26 -17.15 -2.56 -6.46
N GLU A 27 -16.83 -3.47 -5.55
CA GLU A 27 -17.30 -4.85 -5.57
C GLU A 27 -18.84 -4.92 -5.50
N GLN A 28 -19.46 -4.08 -4.67
CA GLN A 28 -20.92 -3.98 -4.58
C GLN A 28 -21.55 -3.50 -5.90
N LYS A 29 -21.01 -2.43 -6.50
CA LYS A 29 -21.52 -1.92 -7.78
C LYS A 29 -21.28 -2.91 -8.93
N LEU A 30 -20.14 -3.59 -8.94
CA LEU A 30 -19.84 -4.63 -9.92
C LEU A 30 -20.82 -5.81 -9.81
N ALA A 31 -21.12 -6.26 -8.59
CA ALA A 31 -22.09 -7.32 -8.35
C ALA A 31 -23.49 -6.92 -8.86
N ALA A 32 -23.94 -5.70 -8.55
CA ALA A 32 -25.22 -5.18 -9.05
C ALA A 32 -25.24 -5.10 -10.59
N THR A 33 -24.15 -4.64 -11.21
CA THR A 33 -24.03 -4.54 -12.67
C THR A 33 -24.10 -5.92 -13.33
N LYS A 34 -23.46 -6.94 -12.75
CA LYS A 34 -23.52 -8.33 -13.23
C LYS A 34 -24.93 -8.92 -13.20
N LEU A 35 -25.78 -8.47 -12.26
CA LEU A 35 -27.19 -8.89 -12.21
C LEU A 35 -28.03 -8.24 -13.31
N LEU A 36 -27.64 -7.05 -13.77
CA LEU A 36 -28.33 -6.30 -14.82
C LEU A 36 -27.90 -6.71 -16.24
N GLY A 37 -26.75 -7.37 -16.39
CA GLY A 37 -26.29 -7.85 -17.69
C GLY A 37 -24.80 -8.18 -17.75
N THR A 38 -24.27 -8.17 -18.97
CA THR A 38 -22.85 -8.49 -19.23
C THR A 38 -21.96 -7.29 -18.92
N VAL A 39 -20.93 -7.51 -18.11
CA VAL A 39 -19.89 -6.51 -17.86
C VAL A 39 -18.89 -6.54 -19.01
N ASN A 40 -18.84 -5.46 -19.79
CA ASN A 40 -17.82 -5.24 -20.82
C ASN A 40 -16.75 -4.25 -20.32
N GLN A 41 -15.75 -3.98 -21.17
CA GLN A 41 -14.65 -3.07 -20.84
C GLN A 41 -15.14 -1.66 -20.48
N GLU A 42 -16.02 -1.06 -21.28
CA GLU A 42 -16.56 0.29 -21.04
C GLU A 42 -17.26 0.39 -19.67
N THR A 43 -18.05 -0.63 -19.33
CA THR A 43 -18.76 -0.67 -18.04
C THR A 43 -17.78 -0.82 -16.88
N MET A 44 -16.73 -1.62 -17.07
CA MET A 44 -15.68 -1.78 -16.06
C MET A 44 -14.91 -0.48 -15.82
N GLU A 45 -14.50 0.22 -16.89
CA GLU A 45 -13.81 1.52 -16.80
C GLU A 45 -14.68 2.54 -16.08
N ARG A 46 -15.96 2.64 -16.45
CA ARG A 46 -16.91 3.52 -15.75
C ARG A 46 -17.04 3.18 -14.28
N LEU A 47 -17.13 1.90 -13.91
CA LEU A 47 -17.18 1.49 -12.51
C LEU A 47 -15.93 1.89 -11.72
N VAL A 48 -14.74 1.76 -12.34
CA VAL A 48 -13.47 2.18 -11.74
C VAL A 48 -13.43 3.70 -11.53
N GLU A 49 -13.89 4.48 -12.50
CA GLU A 49 -13.97 5.94 -12.41
C GLU A 49 -15.01 6.40 -11.37
N ASP A 50 -16.23 5.87 -11.44
CA ASP A 50 -17.36 6.24 -10.56
C ASP A 50 -17.11 5.91 -9.08
N THR A 51 -16.26 4.92 -8.81
CA THR A 51 -15.87 4.54 -7.45
C THR A 51 -14.61 5.27 -7.01
N GLY A 52 -13.84 5.82 -7.95
CA GLY A 52 -12.52 6.37 -7.67
C GLY A 52 -11.49 5.29 -7.30
N LEU A 53 -11.71 4.03 -7.69
CA LEU A 53 -10.85 2.90 -7.32
C LEU A 53 -9.42 3.11 -7.79
N HIS A 54 -9.21 3.60 -9.00
CA HIS A 54 -7.88 3.92 -9.53
C HIS A 54 -7.17 4.99 -8.68
N THR A 55 -7.88 6.04 -8.27
CA THR A 55 -7.34 7.10 -7.42
C THR A 55 -6.96 6.56 -6.04
N ALA A 56 -7.83 5.72 -5.44
CA ALA A 56 -7.56 5.11 -4.15
C ALA A 56 -6.34 4.17 -4.20
N LEU A 57 -6.22 3.37 -5.26
CA LEU A 57 -5.08 2.46 -5.47
C LEU A 57 -3.76 3.25 -5.63
N ASN A 58 -3.77 4.33 -6.41
CA ASN A 58 -2.59 5.17 -6.60
C ASN A 58 -2.15 5.85 -5.29
N ARG A 59 -3.12 6.33 -4.50
CA ARG A 59 -2.85 6.90 -3.18
C ARG A 59 -2.23 5.87 -2.23
N LEU A 60 -2.74 4.64 -2.22
CA LEU A 60 -2.17 3.55 -1.43
C LEU A 60 -0.72 3.26 -1.87
N GLY A 61 -0.46 3.10 -3.16
CA GLY A 61 0.89 2.84 -3.68
C GLY A 61 1.89 3.96 -3.36
N ALA A 62 1.45 5.22 -3.40
CA ALA A 62 2.28 6.35 -3.00
C ALA A 62 2.61 6.33 -1.50
N ALA A 63 1.61 6.03 -0.65
CA ALA A 63 1.80 5.94 0.80
C ALA A 63 2.70 4.76 1.19
N GLU A 64 2.57 3.61 0.53
CA GLU A 64 3.49 2.47 0.70
C GLU A 64 4.94 2.86 0.36
N SER A 65 5.14 3.56 -0.76
CA SER A 65 6.46 4.00 -1.21
C SER A 65 7.09 4.98 -0.21
N ALA A 66 6.29 5.92 0.32
CA ALA A 66 6.74 6.85 1.35
C ALA A 66 7.08 6.14 2.67
N LEU A 67 6.26 5.18 3.11
CA LEU A 67 6.50 4.39 4.31
C LEU A 67 7.79 3.56 4.20
N LEU A 68 8.02 2.91 3.06
CA LEU A 68 9.22 2.12 2.80
C LEU A 68 10.49 2.98 2.73
N LYS A 69 10.39 4.18 2.16
CA LYS A 69 11.50 5.14 2.18
C LYS A 69 11.84 5.56 3.61
N TRP A 70 10.83 5.91 4.40
CA TRP A 70 10.99 6.26 5.80
C TRP A 70 11.57 5.11 6.62
N SER A 71 11.07 3.88 6.44
CA SER A 71 11.59 2.70 7.16
C SER A 71 13.06 2.45 6.82
N LYS A 72 13.45 2.62 5.56
CA LYS A 72 14.86 2.54 5.13
C LYS A 72 15.72 3.59 5.81
N GLU A 73 15.22 4.80 6.02
CA GLU A 73 15.96 5.87 6.72
C GLU A 73 16.09 5.59 8.22
N MET A 74 15.06 5.01 8.83
CA MET A 74 15.08 4.64 10.24
C MET A 74 16.06 3.51 10.53
N ILE A 75 16.04 2.42 9.75
CA ILE A 75 16.94 1.28 9.98
C ILE A 75 18.41 1.63 9.75
N LYS A 76 18.75 2.68 8.99
CA LYS A 76 20.15 3.10 8.77
C LYS A 76 20.90 3.41 10.06
N LYS A 77 20.18 3.75 11.13
CA LYS A 77 20.74 4.07 12.44
C LYS A 77 20.95 2.83 13.31
N GLU A 78 20.41 1.68 12.90
CA GLU A 78 20.51 0.42 13.63
C GLU A 78 21.84 -0.28 13.36
N LYS A 79 22.42 -0.85 14.42
CA LYS A 79 23.72 -1.56 14.35
C LYS A 79 23.68 -2.72 13.35
N ASP A 80 22.55 -3.42 13.27
CA ASP A 80 22.36 -4.58 12.39
C ASP A 80 22.32 -4.18 10.92
N TYR A 81 21.82 -2.98 10.60
CA TYR A 81 21.89 -2.44 9.24
C TYR A 81 23.32 -2.14 8.84
N LEU A 82 24.13 -1.57 9.74
CA LEU A 82 25.54 -1.27 9.45
C LEU A 82 26.34 -2.55 9.16
N GLN A 83 26.01 -3.66 9.83
CA GLN A 83 26.65 -4.95 9.62
C GLN A 83 26.22 -5.65 8.31
N ASN A 84 25.01 -5.38 7.81
CA ASN A 84 24.43 -6.08 6.66
C ASN A 84 23.99 -5.14 5.53
N LYS A 85 24.60 -3.94 5.46
CA LYS A 85 24.14 -2.82 4.62
C LYS A 85 23.84 -3.21 3.18
N GLU A 86 24.74 -3.93 2.53
CA GLU A 86 24.55 -4.32 1.13
C GLU A 86 23.36 -5.25 0.90
N ALA A 87 23.15 -6.22 1.79
CA ALA A 87 22.04 -7.15 1.68
C ALA A 87 20.70 -6.40 1.84
N VAL A 88 20.64 -5.49 2.81
CA VAL A 88 19.45 -4.66 3.04
C VAL A 88 19.22 -3.69 1.88
N ASP A 89 20.26 -3.02 1.38
CA ASP A 89 20.12 -2.10 0.24
C ASP A 89 19.66 -2.82 -1.03
N ARG A 90 20.18 -4.02 -1.31
CA ARG A 90 19.70 -4.87 -2.41
C ARG A 90 18.25 -5.25 -2.23
N MET A 91 17.83 -5.66 -1.03
CA MET A 91 16.43 -6.01 -0.75
C MET A 91 15.48 -4.85 -1.07
N TYR A 92 15.81 -3.63 -0.63
CA TYR A 92 15.01 -2.44 -0.96
C TYR A 92 15.04 -2.07 -2.46
N ALA A 93 16.12 -2.37 -3.18
CA ALA A 93 16.23 -2.09 -4.61
C ALA A 93 15.36 -3.02 -5.49
N PHE A 94 15.02 -4.21 -4.99
CA PHE A 94 14.21 -5.20 -5.72
C PHE A 94 12.80 -5.38 -5.15
N ILE A 95 12.38 -4.50 -4.23
CA ILE A 95 11.13 -4.64 -3.48
C ILE A 95 9.89 -4.67 -4.39
N ASP A 96 9.85 -3.87 -5.44
CA ASP A 96 8.71 -3.80 -6.37
C ASP A 96 8.59 -5.04 -7.26
N LYS A 97 9.65 -5.85 -7.35
CA LYS A 97 9.64 -7.11 -8.11
C LYS A 97 9.15 -8.30 -7.28
N ASN A 98 8.98 -8.12 -5.97
CA ASN A 98 8.54 -9.18 -5.07
C ASN A 98 7.44 -8.64 -4.12
N PRO A 99 6.15 -8.78 -4.51
CA PRO A 99 5.02 -8.30 -3.71
C PRO A 99 4.99 -8.89 -2.29
N HIS A 100 5.43 -10.13 -2.12
CA HIS A 100 5.47 -10.79 -0.82
C HIS A 100 6.49 -10.11 0.12
N ILE A 101 7.70 -9.85 -0.37
CA ILE A 101 8.73 -9.12 0.38
C ILE A 101 8.26 -7.69 0.67
N LYS A 102 7.64 -7.01 -0.31
CA LYS A 102 7.09 -5.67 -0.12
C LYS A 102 6.08 -5.63 1.04
N ALA A 103 5.15 -6.58 1.09
CA ALA A 103 4.16 -6.68 2.15
C ALA A 103 4.81 -6.91 3.53
N GLN A 104 5.80 -7.81 3.62
CA GLN A 104 6.54 -8.04 4.86
C GLN A 104 7.26 -6.78 5.35
N LEU A 105 7.86 -6.01 4.44
CA LEU A 105 8.58 -4.77 4.79
C LEU A 105 7.63 -3.64 5.19
N ILE A 106 6.47 -3.51 4.55
CA ILE A 106 5.41 -2.61 4.98
C ILE A 106 4.96 -2.96 6.40
N GLN A 107 4.74 -4.25 6.69
CA GLN A 107 4.33 -4.68 8.02
C GLN A 107 5.42 -4.43 9.07
N ALA A 108 6.69 -4.67 8.73
CA ALA A 108 7.81 -4.32 9.60
C ALA A 108 7.86 -2.82 9.86
N ALA A 109 7.73 -1.99 8.82
CA ALA A 109 7.72 -0.52 8.92
C ALA A 109 6.59 -0.02 9.84
N MET A 110 5.41 -0.63 9.79
CA MET A 110 4.29 -0.28 10.69
C MET A 110 4.56 -0.59 12.16
N ASN A 111 5.52 -1.46 12.47
CA ASN A 111 5.90 -1.83 13.84
C ASN A 111 7.16 -1.09 14.33
N MET A 112 7.79 -0.26 13.49
CA MET A 112 8.98 0.52 13.83
C MET A 112 8.64 1.68 14.77
N ASN A 113 9.63 2.06 15.60
CA ASN A 113 9.51 3.06 16.65
C ASN A 113 10.65 4.05 16.64
#